data_AF-A0AAW4PRA9-F1
#
_entry.id   AF-A0AAW4PRA9-F1
#
_cell.length_a   1.000
_cell.length_b   1.000
_cell.length_c   1.000
_cell.angle_alpha   90.00
_cell.angle_beta   90.00
_cell.angle_gamma   90.00
#
_symmetry.space_group_name_H-M   'P 1'
#
loop_
_entity.id
_entity.type
_entity.pdbx_description
1 polymer ?
#
loop_
_entity_poly.entity_id
_entity_poly.type
_entity_poly.pdbx_seq_one_letter_code
_entity_poly.pdbx_strand_id
1 'polypeptide(L)'
;MCTTDELDDDPEDERESWLRHNKDPHDRPQGLLTYDDREYLLGEKDISDASETQLRQRMRDRIRNGLVDFELLFHYLDDRDLQTIFSDITEPPEGSEISEVYDGIRWALAFSYYGITEHTHVNFERLLEEAIEIGSNRSRKATEGEHQKAAIASVNIEVDWRVRFVDPERAMEKLRDGEWLTDKEIGALVRHGDLDNEDLERLREDDILDSDTATDKE
;
A
#
# COMPACT_ATOMS: atom_id res chain seq x y z
N MET A 1 -2.18 -30.60 -31.24
CA MET A 1 -3.01 -30.37 -30.05
C MET A 1 -2.08 -30.47 -28.86
N CYS A 2 -1.47 -29.36 -28.48
CA CYS A 2 -0.70 -29.23 -27.25
C CYS A 2 -1.46 -28.20 -26.43
N THR A 3 -1.88 -28.61 -25.25
CA THR A 3 -2.72 -27.90 -24.31
C THR A 3 -2.00 -26.63 -23.87
N THR A 4 -2.60 -25.48 -24.12
CA THR A 4 -2.24 -24.24 -23.41
C THR A 4 -2.67 -24.44 -21.96
N ASP A 5 -1.70 -24.62 -21.06
CA ASP A 5 -1.92 -24.35 -19.64
C ASP A 5 -2.23 -22.85 -19.56
N GLU A 6 -3.51 -22.53 -19.38
CA GLU A 6 -3.95 -21.24 -18.90
C GLU A 6 -3.36 -21.09 -17.49
N LEU A 7 -2.33 -20.25 -17.37
CA LEU A 7 -1.96 -19.69 -16.07
C LEU A 7 -3.15 -18.83 -15.65
N ASP A 8 -4.02 -19.41 -14.84
CA ASP A 8 -5.02 -18.70 -14.06
C ASP A 8 -4.27 -17.76 -13.10
N ASP A 9 -3.98 -16.56 -13.58
CA ASP A 9 -3.50 -15.45 -12.77
C ASP A 9 -4.73 -14.90 -12.02
N ASP A 10 -5.09 -15.59 -10.93
CA ASP A 10 -6.26 -15.25 -10.12
C ASP A 10 -5.99 -13.91 -9.40
N PRO A 11 -6.73 -12.82 -9.71
CA PRO A 11 -6.55 -11.54 -9.04
C PRO A 11 -6.85 -11.58 -7.53
N GLU A 12 -7.42 -12.68 -7.02
CA GLU A 12 -7.58 -12.92 -5.58
C GLU A 12 -6.23 -13.18 -4.88
N ASP A 13 -5.29 -13.87 -5.54
CA ASP A 13 -3.96 -14.22 -4.99
C ASP A 13 -3.08 -12.97 -4.76
N GLU A 14 -3.22 -11.94 -5.61
CA GLU A 14 -2.51 -10.67 -5.40
C GLU A 14 -3.06 -9.87 -4.21
N ARG A 15 -4.36 -9.93 -3.93
CA ARG A 15 -4.98 -9.18 -2.81
C ARG A 15 -4.61 -9.75 -1.46
N GLU A 16 -4.56 -11.07 -1.33
CA GLU A 16 -4.14 -11.77 -0.11
C GLU A 16 -2.69 -11.43 0.29
N SER A 17 -1.82 -11.21 -0.70
CA SER A 17 -0.41 -10.86 -0.51
C SER A 17 -0.19 -9.58 0.30
N TRP A 18 -1.12 -8.62 0.22
CA TRP A 18 -1.02 -7.33 0.93
C TRP A 18 -1.62 -7.33 2.34
N LEU A 19 -2.43 -8.34 2.69
CA LEU A 19 -3.08 -8.43 4.00
C LEU A 19 -2.15 -9.12 5.00
N ARG A 20 -1.39 -8.32 5.76
CA ARG A 20 -0.46 -8.86 6.77
C ARG A 20 -1.14 -9.29 8.07
N HIS A 21 -2.13 -8.52 8.51
CA HIS A 21 -2.75 -8.64 9.84
C HIS A 21 -4.26 -8.91 9.80
N ASN A 22 -4.81 -9.24 8.63
CA ASN A 22 -6.24 -9.56 8.45
C ASN A 22 -6.40 -10.69 7.41
N LYS A 23 -5.58 -11.75 7.51
CA LYS A 23 -5.70 -12.91 6.62
C LYS A 23 -6.88 -13.78 7.04
N ASP A 24 -7.02 -13.98 8.35
CA ASP A 24 -8.20 -14.57 8.97
C ASP A 24 -9.03 -13.46 9.65
N PRO A 25 -10.37 -13.49 9.55
CA PRO A 25 -11.24 -12.55 10.26
C PRO A 25 -10.96 -12.43 11.76
N HIS A 26 -10.48 -13.51 12.39
CA HIS A 26 -10.25 -13.68 13.82
C HIS A 26 -8.78 -13.56 14.23
N ASP A 27 -7.85 -13.27 13.31
CA ASP A 27 -6.40 -13.09 13.58
C ASP A 27 -6.13 -12.14 14.76
N ARG A 28 -6.98 -11.12 14.90
CA ARG A 28 -6.87 -10.10 15.96
C ARG A 28 -8.21 -9.75 16.58
N PRO A 29 -8.24 -9.20 17.81
CA PRO A 29 -9.45 -8.69 18.43
C PRO A 29 -10.20 -7.66 17.57
N GLN A 30 -11.48 -7.48 17.88
CA GLN A 30 -12.32 -6.49 17.19
C GLN A 30 -11.80 -5.07 17.44
N GLY A 31 -11.87 -4.25 16.39
CA GLY A 31 -11.59 -2.82 16.46
C GLY A 31 -12.76 -2.09 15.81
N LEU A 32 -12.46 -1.32 14.76
CA LEU A 32 -13.51 -0.71 13.95
C LEU A 32 -14.38 -1.76 13.23
N LEU A 33 -13.81 -2.85 12.74
CA LEU A 33 -14.58 -3.93 12.13
C LEU A 33 -14.84 -5.04 13.14
N THR A 34 -16.06 -5.58 13.11
CA THR A 34 -16.40 -6.82 13.83
C THR A 34 -15.93 -8.03 13.01
N TYR A 35 -15.96 -9.21 13.61
CA TYR A 35 -15.64 -10.46 12.90
C TYR A 35 -16.56 -10.65 11.70
N ASP A 36 -17.86 -10.49 11.88
CA ASP A 36 -18.86 -10.55 10.81
C ASP A 36 -18.58 -9.63 9.62
N ASP A 37 -18.02 -8.44 9.87
CA ASP A 37 -17.70 -7.50 8.79
C ASP A 37 -16.44 -7.94 8.04
N ARG A 38 -15.45 -8.52 8.74
CA ARG A 38 -14.22 -9.03 8.12
C ARG A 38 -14.50 -10.28 7.29
N GLU A 39 -15.24 -11.24 7.84
CA GLU A 39 -15.71 -12.43 7.11
C GLU A 39 -16.39 -12.03 5.80
N TYR A 40 -17.25 -11.01 5.85
CA TYR A 40 -17.92 -10.51 4.67
C TYR A 40 -16.99 -9.82 3.67
N LEU A 41 -16.04 -8.99 4.12
CA LEU A 41 -15.08 -8.31 3.23
C LEU A 41 -14.06 -9.28 2.60
N LEU A 42 -13.73 -10.37 3.28
CA LEU A 42 -12.87 -11.44 2.78
C LEU A 42 -13.63 -12.44 1.90
N GLY A 43 -14.95 -12.28 1.71
CA GLY A 43 -15.75 -13.18 0.88
C GLY A 43 -16.09 -14.52 1.54
N GLU A 44 -15.76 -14.71 2.81
CA GLU A 44 -15.98 -15.95 3.57
C GLU A 44 -17.43 -16.10 4.06
N LYS A 45 -18.28 -15.09 3.85
CA LYS A 45 -19.65 -15.05 4.36
C LYS A 45 -20.67 -14.88 3.24
N ASP A 46 -21.48 -15.92 3.04
CA ASP A 46 -22.64 -15.85 2.15
C ASP A 46 -23.85 -15.24 2.88
N ILE A 47 -24.45 -14.21 2.28
CA ILE A 47 -25.57 -13.46 2.85
C ILE A 47 -26.58 -13.06 1.78
N SER A 48 -27.86 -13.03 2.16
CA SER A 48 -28.93 -12.53 1.28
C SER A 48 -28.78 -11.02 0.98
N ASP A 49 -29.24 -10.55 -0.17
CA ASP A 49 -29.21 -9.14 -0.61
C ASP A 49 -29.71 -8.13 0.44
N ALA A 50 -30.82 -8.44 1.11
CA ALA A 50 -31.40 -7.56 2.13
C ALA A 50 -30.50 -7.45 3.37
N SER A 51 -29.88 -8.55 3.76
CA SER A 51 -28.92 -8.61 4.87
C SER A 51 -27.59 -7.94 4.50
N GLU A 52 -27.16 -8.07 3.24
CA GLU A 52 -25.98 -7.38 2.71
C GLU A 52 -26.12 -5.87 2.78
N THR A 53 -27.26 -5.34 2.31
CA THR A 53 -27.52 -3.90 2.33
C THR A 53 -27.43 -3.34 3.76
N GLN A 54 -28.02 -4.04 4.73
CA GLN A 54 -27.99 -3.66 6.14
C GLN A 54 -26.58 -3.78 6.73
N LEU A 55 -25.85 -4.85 6.42
CA LEU A 55 -24.47 -5.05 6.85
C LEU A 55 -23.57 -3.92 6.34
N ARG A 56 -23.63 -3.62 5.04
CA ARG A 56 -22.87 -2.52 4.43
C ARG A 56 -23.23 -1.17 5.04
N GLN A 57 -24.49 -0.92 5.35
CA GLN A 57 -24.91 0.30 6.05
C GLN A 57 -24.29 0.37 7.46
N ARG A 58 -24.35 -0.71 8.23
CA ARG A 58 -23.72 -0.77 9.57
C ARG A 58 -22.21 -0.54 9.50
N MET A 59 -21.52 -1.12 8.53
CA MET A 59 -20.09 -0.86 8.31
C MET A 59 -19.81 0.62 8.05
N ARG A 60 -20.56 1.25 7.14
CA ARG A 60 -20.43 2.69 6.83
C ARG A 60 -20.64 3.55 8.07
N ASP A 61 -21.71 3.27 8.83
CA ASP A 61 -22.03 4.03 10.04
C ASP A 61 -20.93 3.88 11.09
N ARG A 62 -20.39 2.67 11.25
CA ARG A 62 -19.33 2.45 12.22
C ARG A 62 -18.01 3.10 11.80
N ILE A 63 -17.65 3.05 10.52
CA ILE A 63 -16.47 3.78 10.00
C ILE A 63 -16.61 5.27 10.28
N ARG A 64 -17.78 5.86 9.98
CA ARG A 64 -18.04 7.28 10.25
C ARG A 64 -17.93 7.62 11.73
N ASN A 65 -18.57 6.84 12.61
CA ASN A 65 -18.52 7.09 14.05
C ASN A 65 -17.11 6.89 14.61
N GLY A 66 -16.38 5.86 14.18
CA GLY A 66 -15.00 5.62 14.61
C GLY A 66 -14.04 6.73 14.18
N LEU A 67 -14.25 7.35 13.01
CA LEU A 67 -13.49 8.54 12.61
C LEU A 67 -13.77 9.74 13.53
N VAL A 68 -15.02 9.91 13.97
CA VAL A 68 -15.41 10.98 14.91
C VAL A 68 -14.87 10.71 16.31
N ASP A 69 -14.78 9.45 16.74
CA ASP A 69 -14.25 9.09 18.06
C ASP A 69 -12.79 9.53 18.28
N PHE A 70 -12.00 9.72 17.20
CA PHE A 70 -10.64 10.25 17.32
C PHE A 70 -10.60 11.63 17.98
N GLU A 71 -11.64 12.47 17.85
CA GLU A 71 -11.73 13.74 18.58
C GLU A 71 -11.71 13.50 20.09
N LEU A 72 -12.48 12.52 20.58
CA LEU A 72 -12.55 12.17 21.99
C LEU A 72 -11.23 11.56 22.47
N LEU A 73 -10.67 10.61 21.71
CA LEU A 73 -9.38 10.01 22.03
C LEU A 73 -8.27 11.07 22.08
N PHE A 74 -8.29 12.01 21.14
CA PHE A 74 -7.31 13.09 21.06
C PHE A 74 -7.46 14.13 22.18
N HIS A 75 -8.62 14.29 22.81
CA HIS A 75 -8.78 15.26 23.89
C HIS A 75 -8.71 14.66 25.29
N TYR A 76 -9.08 13.39 25.46
CA TYR A 76 -9.31 12.80 26.78
C TYR A 76 -8.41 11.61 27.10
N LEU A 77 -7.80 10.95 26.11
CA LEU A 77 -6.86 9.87 26.39
C LEU A 77 -5.53 10.45 26.88
N ASP A 78 -5.02 9.94 28.00
CA ASP A 78 -3.81 10.47 28.61
C ASP A 78 -2.54 10.11 27.81
N ASP A 79 -1.46 10.84 28.08
CA ASP A 79 -0.22 10.69 27.32
C ASP A 79 0.49 9.34 27.60
N ARG A 80 0.22 8.68 28.73
CA ARG A 80 0.80 7.38 29.05
C ARG A 80 0.14 6.27 28.23
N ASP A 81 -1.17 6.29 28.12
CA ASP A 81 -1.93 5.36 27.29
C ASP A 81 -1.55 5.55 25.81
N LEU A 82 -1.43 6.81 25.36
CA LEU A 82 -0.91 7.11 24.02
C LEU A 82 0.52 6.60 23.83
N GLN A 83 1.43 6.85 24.77
CA GLN A 83 2.80 6.31 24.67
C GLN A 83 2.81 4.78 24.58
N THR A 84 1.89 4.10 25.27
CA THR A 84 1.80 2.64 25.23
C THR A 84 1.27 2.14 23.89
N ILE A 85 0.26 2.79 23.32
CA ILE A 85 -0.28 2.43 21.99
C ILE A 85 0.77 2.66 20.90
N PHE A 86 1.54 3.74 21.00
CA PHE A 86 2.50 4.18 19.99
C PHE A 86 3.94 3.70 20.25
N SER A 87 4.23 2.98 21.35
CA SER A 87 5.60 2.59 21.74
C SER A 87 6.30 1.69 20.73
N ASP A 88 5.51 0.89 20.02
CA ASP A 88 6.00 -0.16 19.14
C ASP A 88 6.02 0.30 17.68
N ILE A 89 5.73 1.58 17.43
CA ILE A 89 5.82 2.20 16.10
C ILE A 89 7.28 2.56 15.87
N THR A 90 8.02 1.63 15.28
CA THR A 90 9.34 1.88 14.72
C THR A 90 9.25 1.74 13.20
N GLU A 91 9.95 2.61 12.47
CA GLU A 91 10.13 2.41 11.03
C GLU A 91 10.88 1.09 10.85
N PRO A 92 10.28 0.09 10.19
CA PRO A 92 10.87 -1.22 10.11
C PRO A 92 12.15 -1.14 9.26
N PRO A 93 13.30 -1.65 9.76
CA PRO A 93 14.45 -1.90 8.90
C PRO A 93 14.03 -2.67 7.64
N GLU A 94 14.70 -2.42 6.50
CA GLU A 94 14.41 -3.14 5.26
C GLU A 94 14.45 -4.67 5.51
N GLY A 95 13.38 -5.37 5.14
CA GLY A 95 13.25 -6.81 5.31
C GLY A 95 12.81 -7.29 6.70
N SER A 96 12.49 -6.38 7.63
CA SER A 96 11.96 -6.73 8.96
C SER A 96 10.42 -6.80 8.99
N GLU A 97 9.91 -7.42 10.04
CA GLU A 97 8.48 -7.44 10.34
C GLU A 97 8.00 -6.02 10.68
N ILE A 98 6.94 -5.59 10.00
CA ILE A 98 6.34 -4.27 10.21
C ILE A 98 5.46 -4.35 11.45
N SER A 99 5.60 -3.38 12.37
CA SER A 99 4.71 -3.29 13.53
C SER A 99 3.25 -3.16 13.08
N GLU A 100 2.35 -3.95 13.68
CA GLU A 100 0.91 -3.95 13.32
C GLU A 100 0.30 -2.55 13.40
N VAL A 101 0.75 -1.75 14.39
CA VAL A 101 0.27 -0.39 14.59
C VAL A 101 0.81 0.54 13.52
N TYR A 102 2.08 0.39 13.12
CA TYR A 102 2.67 1.16 12.01
C TYR A 102 1.95 0.87 10.69
N ASP A 103 1.74 -0.41 10.35
CA ASP A 103 1.03 -0.80 9.13
C ASP A 103 -0.44 -0.33 9.17
N GLY A 104 -1.09 -0.45 10.34
CA GLY A 104 -2.44 0.05 10.55
C GLY A 104 -2.58 1.56 10.33
N ILE A 105 -1.63 2.36 10.81
CA ILE A 105 -1.60 3.82 10.57
C ILE A 105 -1.39 4.11 9.09
N ARG A 106 -0.47 3.39 8.41
CA ARG A 106 -0.24 3.53 6.97
C ARG A 106 -1.51 3.27 6.17
N TRP A 107 -2.22 2.18 6.45
CA TRP A 107 -3.49 1.85 5.80
C TRP A 107 -4.60 2.85 6.12
N ALA A 108 -4.66 3.36 7.36
CA ALA A 108 -5.63 4.40 7.73
C ALA A 108 -5.39 5.71 6.96
N LEU A 109 -4.13 6.12 6.80
CA LEU A 109 -3.75 7.29 6.00
C LEU A 109 -4.06 7.08 4.51
N ALA A 110 -3.71 5.92 3.95
CA ALA A 110 -4.00 5.58 2.55
C ALA A 110 -5.52 5.56 2.26
N PHE A 111 -6.29 4.92 3.14
CA PHE A 111 -7.76 4.88 3.06
C PHE A 111 -8.36 6.29 3.13
N SER A 112 -7.87 7.13 4.04
CA SER A 112 -8.34 8.51 4.19
C SER A 112 -8.00 9.35 2.96
N TYR A 113 -6.77 9.24 2.44
CA TYR A 113 -6.34 9.92 1.22
C TYR A 113 -7.26 9.55 0.05
N TYR A 114 -7.37 8.25 -0.26
CA TYR A 114 -8.20 7.76 -1.36
C TYR A 114 -9.67 8.20 -1.22
N GLY A 115 -10.25 8.05 -0.02
CA GLY A 115 -11.62 8.46 0.24
C GLY A 115 -11.85 9.95 0.06
N ILE A 116 -10.89 10.79 0.45
CA ILE A 116 -10.98 12.25 0.29
C ILE A 116 -10.80 12.65 -1.18
N THR A 117 -9.77 12.15 -1.85
CA THR A 117 -9.42 12.59 -3.21
C THR A 117 -10.36 12.05 -4.27
N GLU A 118 -10.81 10.81 -4.15
CA GLU A 118 -11.64 10.16 -5.18
C GLU A 118 -13.14 10.38 -4.98
N HIS A 119 -13.58 10.62 -3.74
CA HIS A 119 -15.01 10.66 -3.42
C HIS A 119 -15.48 11.99 -2.84
N THR A 120 -14.61 12.99 -2.76
CA THR A 120 -14.98 14.34 -2.31
C THR A 120 -14.32 15.43 -3.16
N HIS A 121 -14.63 16.68 -2.85
CA HIS A 121 -13.95 17.86 -3.43
C HIS A 121 -13.09 18.59 -2.40
N VAL A 122 -12.81 17.94 -1.26
CA VAL A 122 -11.99 18.53 -0.19
C VAL A 122 -10.53 18.51 -0.62
N ASN A 123 -9.83 19.62 -0.39
CA ASN A 123 -8.39 19.68 -0.60
C ASN A 123 -7.68 18.90 0.51
N PHE A 124 -7.07 17.77 0.16
CA PHE A 124 -6.38 16.89 1.11
C PHE A 124 -5.17 17.55 1.79
N GLU A 125 -4.38 18.33 1.04
CA GLU A 125 -3.22 19.06 1.58
C GLU A 125 -3.66 20.00 2.70
N ARG A 126 -4.68 20.81 2.45
CA ARG A 126 -5.25 21.70 3.45
C ARG A 126 -5.80 20.93 4.67
N LEU A 127 -6.49 19.82 4.46
CA LEU A 127 -7.02 19.00 5.56
C LEU A 127 -5.88 18.43 6.42
N LEU A 128 -4.79 17.99 5.78
CA LEU A 128 -3.60 17.48 6.46
C LEU A 128 -2.89 18.58 7.26
N GLU A 129 -2.76 19.78 6.69
CA GLU A 129 -2.24 20.97 7.41
C GLU A 129 -3.06 21.26 8.66
N GLU A 130 -4.39 21.31 8.55
CA GLU A 130 -5.29 21.54 9.68
C GLU A 130 -5.14 20.44 10.76
N ALA A 131 -5.02 19.16 10.35
CA ALA A 131 -4.81 18.04 11.28
C ALA A 131 -3.45 18.13 12.02
N ILE A 132 -2.39 18.51 11.31
CA ILE A 132 -1.06 18.73 11.88
C ILE A 132 -1.07 19.89 12.87
N GLU A 133 -1.77 20.97 12.56
CA GLU A 133 -1.93 22.12 13.46
C GLU A 133 -2.63 21.72 14.76
N ILE A 134 -3.73 20.95 14.68
CA ILE A 134 -4.45 20.40 15.83
C ILE A 134 -3.51 19.56 16.71
N GLY A 135 -2.78 18.61 16.11
CA GLY A 135 -1.80 17.76 16.79
C GLY A 135 -0.71 18.56 17.52
N SER A 136 -0.13 19.51 16.81
CA SER A 136 0.96 20.38 17.29
C SER A 136 0.53 21.24 18.47
N ASN A 137 -0.71 21.74 18.45
CA ASN A 137 -1.27 22.54 19.54
C ASN A 137 -1.44 21.75 20.84
N ARG A 138 -1.81 20.45 20.76
CA ARG A 138 -1.85 19.58 21.95
C ARG A 138 -0.44 19.35 22.51
N SER A 139 0.54 19.07 21.64
CA SER A 139 1.94 18.89 22.06
C SER A 139 2.47 20.13 22.78
N ARG A 140 2.23 21.33 22.22
CA ARG A 140 2.69 22.60 22.82
C ARG A 140 2.16 22.82 24.25
N LYS A 141 0.90 22.45 24.53
CA LYS A 141 0.31 22.54 25.88
C LYS A 141 0.93 21.55 26.87
N ALA A 142 1.36 20.37 26.39
CA ALA A 142 2.04 19.38 27.22
C ALA A 142 3.47 19.83 27.61
N THR A 143 4.16 20.56 26.73
CA THR A 143 5.56 21.02 26.93
C THR A 143 5.72 22.39 27.59
N GLU A 144 4.65 23.09 27.99
CA GLU A 144 4.70 24.43 28.62
C GLU A 144 5.39 24.45 30.03
N GLY A 145 5.99 23.33 30.46
CA GLY A 145 6.79 23.22 31.68
C GLY A 145 8.29 23.55 31.55
N GLU A 146 8.92 23.45 30.38
CA GLU A 146 10.36 23.77 30.24
C GLU A 146 10.70 24.00 28.75
N HIS A 147 11.64 24.91 28.49
CA HIS A 147 11.98 25.42 27.17
C HIS A 147 12.13 24.35 26.07
N GLN A 148 11.58 24.67 24.88
CA GLN A 148 11.74 24.00 23.57
C GLN A 148 10.85 22.78 23.29
N LYS A 149 9.81 23.03 22.49
CA LYS A 149 9.60 22.50 21.12
C LYS A 149 8.18 22.90 20.71
N ALA A 150 8.04 24.03 20.01
CA ALA A 150 6.88 24.14 19.13
C ALA A 150 7.04 22.99 18.12
N ALA A 151 6.04 22.12 18.00
CA ALA A 151 6.04 21.10 16.97
C ALA A 151 6.09 21.83 15.62
N ILE A 152 7.28 21.93 15.03
CA ILE A 152 7.47 22.38 13.66
C ILE A 152 7.36 21.11 12.83
N ALA A 153 6.14 20.77 12.47
CA ALA A 153 5.90 19.77 11.45
C ALA A 153 6.11 20.44 10.09
N SER A 154 7.36 20.44 9.60
CA SER A 154 7.63 20.73 8.19
C SER A 154 7.36 19.47 7.39
N VAL A 155 6.13 19.32 6.91
CA VAL A 155 5.73 18.21 6.05
C VAL A 155 5.82 18.68 4.61
N ASN A 156 6.91 18.33 3.92
CA ASN A 156 7.01 18.46 2.48
C ASN A 156 6.81 17.07 1.87
N ILE A 157 5.60 16.80 1.41
CA ILE A 157 5.23 15.54 0.76
C ILE A 157 5.22 15.80 -0.75
N GLU A 158 6.39 15.67 -1.37
CA GLU A 158 6.49 15.54 -2.82
C GLU A 158 6.42 14.04 -3.15
N VAL A 159 5.20 13.54 -3.36
CA VAL A 159 5.02 12.19 -3.88
C VAL A 159 5.15 12.27 -5.39
N ASP A 160 6.37 12.07 -5.88
CA ASP A 160 6.58 11.83 -7.31
C ASP A 160 6.12 10.40 -7.63
N TRP A 161 4.90 10.27 -8.14
CA TRP A 161 4.33 9.00 -8.61
C TRP A 161 5.07 8.41 -9.82
N ARG A 162 6.13 9.08 -10.34
CA ARG A 162 6.97 8.57 -11.44
C ARG A 162 7.86 7.38 -11.08
N VAL A 163 7.75 6.80 -9.89
CA VAL A 163 8.32 5.48 -9.57
C VAL A 163 7.14 4.54 -9.36
N ARG A 164 6.59 3.88 -10.38
CA ARG A 164 7.10 2.66 -11.02
C ARG A 164 6.57 2.47 -12.46
N PHE A 165 6.70 3.46 -13.32
CA PHE A 165 6.77 3.15 -14.76
C PHE A 165 8.25 2.99 -15.05
N VAL A 166 8.65 1.82 -15.56
CA VAL A 166 9.93 1.77 -16.24
C VAL A 166 9.82 2.76 -17.39
N ASP A 167 10.74 3.73 -17.42
CA ASP A 167 10.96 4.65 -18.53
C ASP A 167 11.29 3.84 -19.80
N PRO A 168 10.35 3.75 -20.77
CA PRO A 168 10.54 2.94 -21.98
C PRO A 168 11.73 3.43 -22.79
N GLU A 169 11.96 4.75 -22.85
CA GLU A 169 13.09 5.32 -23.58
C GLU A 169 14.43 4.89 -22.95
N ARG A 170 14.52 4.87 -21.62
CA ARG A 170 15.72 4.40 -20.92
C ARG A 170 15.94 2.89 -21.04
N ALA A 171 14.87 2.11 -21.00
CA ALA A 171 14.94 0.67 -21.27
C ALA A 171 15.39 0.41 -22.72
N MET A 172 14.95 1.23 -23.67
CA MET A 172 15.33 1.13 -25.07
C MET A 172 16.80 1.52 -25.31
N GLU A 173 17.30 2.52 -24.58
CA GLU A 173 18.73 2.88 -24.60
C GLU A 173 19.60 1.73 -24.09
N LYS A 174 19.24 1.12 -22.96
CA LYS A 174 19.91 -0.09 -22.44
C LYS A 174 19.91 -1.23 -23.44
N LEU A 175 18.79 -1.50 -24.11
CA LEU A 175 18.69 -2.55 -25.13
C LEU A 175 19.64 -2.29 -26.30
N ARG A 176 19.71 -1.03 -26.77
CA ARG A 176 20.60 -0.62 -27.86
C ARG A 176 22.07 -0.70 -27.50
N ASP A 177 22.39 -0.41 -26.24
CA ASP A 177 23.75 -0.47 -25.71
C ASP A 177 24.18 -1.90 -25.32
N GLY A 178 23.29 -2.90 -25.46
CA GLY A 178 23.54 -4.29 -25.11
C GLY A 178 23.62 -4.54 -23.59
N GLU A 179 23.00 -3.67 -22.80
CA GLU A 179 22.87 -3.85 -21.36
C GLU A 179 21.72 -4.79 -21.01
N TRP A 180 21.88 -5.52 -19.91
CA TRP A 180 20.85 -6.40 -19.38
C TRP A 180 19.62 -5.60 -18.93
N LEU A 181 18.47 -6.01 -19.45
CA LEU A 181 17.17 -5.52 -19.02
C LEU A 181 16.61 -6.41 -17.92
N THR A 182 15.92 -5.78 -16.98
CA THR A 182 15.09 -6.48 -15.99
C THR A 182 13.74 -6.88 -16.58
N ASP A 183 13.06 -7.88 -16.02
CA ASP A 183 11.73 -8.33 -16.47
C ASP A 183 10.70 -7.18 -16.53
N LYS A 184 10.83 -6.20 -15.64
CA LYS A 184 9.98 -5.01 -15.63
C LYS A 184 10.29 -4.08 -16.80
N GLU A 185 11.56 -3.96 -17.18
CA GLU A 185 12.00 -3.17 -18.33
C GLU A 185 11.57 -3.81 -19.65
N ILE A 186 11.70 -5.14 -19.76
CA ILE A 186 11.21 -5.91 -20.91
C ILE A 186 9.69 -5.77 -21.04
N GLY A 187 8.95 -5.98 -19.94
CA GLY A 187 7.50 -5.85 -19.94
C GLY A 187 7.01 -4.44 -20.28
N ALA A 188 7.78 -3.41 -19.97
CA ALA A 188 7.45 -2.04 -20.36
C ALA A 188 7.59 -1.81 -21.87
N LEU A 189 8.70 -2.25 -22.48
CA LEU A 189 8.93 -2.13 -23.93
C LEU A 189 7.87 -2.89 -24.75
N VAL A 190 7.49 -4.09 -24.32
CA VAL A 190 6.46 -4.91 -24.99
C VAL A 190 5.08 -4.25 -24.92
N ARG A 191 4.68 -3.72 -23.76
CA ARG A 191 3.35 -3.09 -23.58
C ARG A 191 3.19 -1.80 -24.38
N HIS A 192 4.30 -1.09 -24.60
CA HIS A 192 4.29 0.18 -25.30
C HIS A 192 4.38 0.03 -26.83
N GLY A 193 4.69 -1.18 -27.32
CA GLY A 193 4.81 -1.47 -28.75
C GLY A 193 6.10 -0.92 -29.37
N ASP A 194 7.09 -0.60 -28.53
CA ASP A 194 8.32 0.10 -28.92
C ASP A 194 9.44 -0.86 -29.37
N LEU A 195 9.19 -2.18 -29.35
CA LEU A 195 10.11 -3.19 -29.90
C LEU A 195 9.84 -3.40 -31.39
N ASP A 196 10.85 -3.12 -32.22
CA ASP A 196 10.82 -3.48 -33.63
C ASP A 196 11.40 -4.90 -33.88
N ASN A 197 11.39 -5.36 -35.13
CA ASN A 197 11.89 -6.69 -35.47
C ASN A 197 13.41 -6.84 -35.22
N GLU A 198 14.18 -5.75 -35.28
CA GLU A 198 15.62 -5.77 -35.01
C GLU A 198 15.89 -5.92 -33.50
N ASP A 199 15.05 -5.33 -32.67
CA ASP A 199 15.09 -5.45 -31.22
C ASP A 199 14.69 -6.85 -30.73
N LEU A 200 13.71 -7.46 -31.40
CA LEU A 200 13.29 -8.83 -31.12
C LEU A 200 14.34 -9.88 -31.52
N GLU A 201 15.17 -9.59 -32.52
CA GLU A 201 16.30 -10.45 -32.91
C GLU A 201 17.41 -10.42 -31.85
N ARG A 202 17.73 -9.25 -31.27
CA ARG A 202 18.71 -9.14 -30.17
C ARG A 202 18.32 -9.95 -28.93
N LEU A 203 17.04 -9.90 -28.54
CA LEU A 203 16.52 -10.70 -27.43
C LEU A 203 16.57 -12.21 -27.69
N ARG A 204 16.57 -12.64 -28.96
CA ARG A 204 16.70 -14.05 -29.34
C ARG A 204 18.14 -14.53 -29.42
N GLU A 205 19.08 -13.63 -29.70
CA GLU A 205 20.50 -13.99 -29.86
C GLU A 205 21.15 -14.34 -28.51
N ASP A 206 20.74 -13.71 -27.41
CA ASP A 206 21.32 -13.97 -26.08
C ASP A 206 20.85 -15.29 -25.42
N ASP A 207 19.67 -15.80 -25.78
CA ASP A 207 19.19 -17.13 -25.32
C ASP A 207 19.85 -18.30 -26.08
N ILE A 208 20.61 -18.03 -27.15
CA ILE A 208 21.26 -19.07 -27.97
C ILE A 208 22.73 -19.29 -27.56
N LEU A 209 23.33 -18.40 -26.76
CA LEU A 209 24.75 -18.54 -26.39
C LEU A 209 25.02 -19.47 -25.20
N ASP A 210 24.00 -19.98 -24.50
CA ASP A 210 24.17 -20.93 -23.38
C ASP A 210 23.80 -22.40 -23.70
N SER A 211 23.38 -22.73 -24.94
CA SER A 211 23.11 -24.13 -25.31
C SER A 211 24.16 -24.84 -26.18
N ASP A 212 25.15 -24.13 -26.73
CA ASP A 212 26.06 -24.71 -27.76
C ASP A 212 27.52 -24.95 -27.31
N THR A 213 27.84 -24.91 -26.00
CA THR A 213 29.17 -25.33 -25.51
C THR A 213 29.14 -26.50 -24.52
N ALA A 214 28.43 -27.57 -24.87
CA ALA A 214 28.53 -28.83 -24.12
C ALA A 214 28.43 -30.09 -24.97
N THR A 215 29.10 -30.18 -26.13
CA THR A 215 29.48 -31.49 -26.69
C THR A 215 30.70 -31.37 -27.60
N ASP A 216 31.91 -31.52 -27.04
CA ASP A 216 33.00 -32.26 -27.69
C ASP A 216 34.25 -32.32 -26.79
N LYS A 217 34.44 -33.46 -26.13
CA LYS A 217 35.74 -34.10 -25.87
C LYS A 217 35.52 -35.60 -25.68
N GLU A 218 35.79 -36.37 -26.73
CA GLU A 218 36.33 -37.74 -26.62
C GLU A 218 37.73 -37.74 -25.99
#